data_AF-A0A1Y2S614-F1
#
_entry.id   AF-A0A1Y2S614-F1
#
_cell.length_a   1.000
_cell.length_b   1.000
_cell.length_c   1.000
_cell.angle_alpha   90.00
_cell.angle_beta   90.00
_cell.angle_gamma   90.00
#
_symmetry.space_group_name_H-M   'P 1'
#
loop_
_entity.id
_entity.type
_entity.pdbx_description
1 polymer ?
#
loop_
_entity_poly.entity_id
_entity_poly.type
_entity_poly.pdbx_seq_one_letter_code
_entity_poly.pdbx_strand_id
1 'polypeptide(L)' 'MINLYIKRAIEIAGSQASLARACGVTQPAVHRWLNGNRVKADYVMAIVEATNGAVQAHELRPDLPKVFPPPVEVDHEDY' A
#
# COMPACT_ATOMS: atom_id res chain seq x y z
N MET A 1 11.92 6.51 10.10
CA MET A 1 10.67 6.02 10.71
C MET A 1 10.11 4.94 9.80
N ILE A 2 9.63 3.82 10.34
CA ILE A 2 9.13 2.69 9.54
C ILE A 2 7.72 3.02 9.01
N ASN A 3 7.48 2.74 7.73
CA ASN A 3 6.14 2.81 7.13
C ASN A 3 5.33 1.56 7.53
N LEU A 4 4.35 1.73 8.42
CA LEU A 4 3.57 0.64 9.00
C LEU A 4 2.72 -0.10 7.95
N TYR A 5 2.21 0.59 6.93
CA TYR A 5 1.43 -0.02 5.86
C TYR A 5 2.30 -0.92 4.97
N ILE A 6 3.53 -0.48 4.67
CA ILE A 6 4.49 -1.32 3.95
C ILE A 6 4.95 -2.50 4.79
N LYS A 7 5.16 -2.30 6.10
CA LYS A 7 5.46 -3.40 7.02
C LYS A 7 4.35 -4.46 7.00
N ARG A 8 3.09 -4.04 7.12
CA ARG A 8 1.93 -4.93 7.02
C ARG A 8 1.87 -5.66 5.67
N ALA A 9 2.12 -4.95 4.57
CA ALA A 9 2.16 -5.56 3.23
C ALA A 9 3.25 -6.65 3.12
N ILE A 10 4.43 -6.41 3.71
CA ILE A 10 5.53 -7.38 3.77
C ILE A 10 5.12 -8.61 4.58
N GLU A 11 4.45 -8.43 5.72
CA GLU A 11 3.97 -9.52 6.58
C GLU A 11 2.95 -10.40 5.86
N ILE A 12 2.00 -9.79 5.15
CA ILE A 12 1.00 -10.51 4.35
C ILE A 12 1.64 -11.27 3.18
N ALA A 13 2.57 -10.62 2.47
CA ALA A 13 3.33 -11.26 1.38
C ALA A 13 4.36 -12.29 1.89
N GLY A 14 4.63 -12.33 3.20
CA GLY A 14 5.59 -13.21 3.88
C GLY A 14 7.05 -12.72 3.90
N SER A 15 7.47 -11.87 2.95
CA SER A 15 8.81 -11.25 2.96
C SER A 15 8.92 -10.05 2.03
N GLN A 16 9.97 -9.24 2.20
CA GLN A 16 10.26 -8.13 1.28
C GLN A 16 10.51 -8.62 -0.16
N ALA A 17 11.14 -9.79 -0.32
CA ALA A 17 11.40 -10.36 -1.63
C ALA A 17 10.12 -10.91 -2.29
N SER A 18 9.21 -11.48 -1.50
CA SER A 18 7.89 -11.91 -1.99
C SER A 18 7.04 -10.72 -2.44
N LEU A 19 6.97 -9.65 -1.63
CA LEU A 19 6.27 -8.43 -2.00
C LEU A 19 6.89 -7.80 -3.26
N ALA A 20 8.22 -7.76 -3.35
CA ALA A 20 8.92 -7.23 -4.51
C ALA A 20 8.56 -7.99 -5.80
N ARG A 21 8.54 -9.34 -5.75
CA ARG A 21 8.12 -10.18 -6.88
C ARG A 21 6.66 -9.93 -7.27
N ALA A 22 5.77 -9.87 -6.29
CA ALA A 22 4.35 -9.60 -6.54
C ALA A 22 4.13 -8.23 -7.20
N CYS A 23 4.91 -7.22 -6.80
CA CYS A 23 4.82 -5.87 -7.35
C CYS A 23 5.69 -5.62 -8.60
N GLY A 24 6.43 -6.62 -9.10
CA GLY A 24 7.32 -6.45 -10.25
C GLY A 24 8.50 -5.49 -10.01
N VAL A 25 8.95 -5.35 -8.77
CA VAL A 25 10.05 -4.44 -8.37
C VAL A 25 11.20 -5.21 -7.72
N THR A 26 12.27 -4.49 -7.36
CA THR A 26 13.40 -5.05 -6.63
C THR A 26 13.18 -5.01 -5.11
N GLN A 27 13.75 -5.96 -4.37
CA GLN A 27 13.69 -5.96 -2.89
C GLN A 27 14.23 -4.66 -2.27
N PRO A 28 15.31 -4.02 -2.77
CA PRO A 28 15.74 -2.71 -2.29
C PRO A 28 14.71 -1.59 -2.50
N ALA A 29 13.83 -1.69 -3.50
CA ALA A 29 12.72 -0.74 -3.64
C ALA A 29 11.73 -0.89 -2.47
N VAL A 30 11.36 -2.12 -2.13
CA VAL A 30 10.51 -2.42 -0.96
C VAL A 30 11.17 -1.96 0.34
N HIS A 31 12.47 -2.21 0.52
CA HIS A 31 13.22 -1.71 1.67
C HIS A 31 13.17 -0.18 1.77
N ARG A 32 13.31 0.53 0.64
CA ARG A 32 13.18 1.99 0.62
C ARG A 32 11.80 2.45 1.04
N TRP A 33 10.74 1.80 0.57
CA TRP A 33 9.35 2.10 0.99
C TRP A 33 9.12 1.86 2.48
N LEU A 34 9.65 0.75 3.01
CA LEU A 34 9.58 0.42 4.43
C LEU A 34 10.25 1.48 5.29
N ASN A 35 11.33 2.09 4.80
CA ASN A 35 12.07 3.13 5.50
C ASN A 35 11.59 4.57 5.21
N GLY A 36 10.37 4.71 4.66
CA GLY A 36 9.69 5.99 4.53
C GLY A 36 9.85 6.68 3.17
N ASN A 37 10.48 6.04 2.19
CA ASN A 37 10.40 6.56 0.81
C ASN A 37 8.99 6.36 0.26
N ARG A 38 8.54 7.32 -0.55
CA ARG A 38 7.23 7.28 -1.17
C ARG A 38 7.14 6.15 -2.21
N VAL A 39 6.00 5.46 -2.22
CA VAL A 39 5.63 4.51 -3.28
C VAL A 39 5.14 5.32 -4.50
N LYS A 40 5.67 5.06 -5.70
CA LYS A 40 5.13 5.71 -6.91
C LYS A 40 3.70 5.20 -7.17
N ALA A 41 2.85 6.04 -7.76
CA ALA A 41 1.44 5.71 -7.99
C ALA A 41 1.29 4.40 -8.77
N ASP A 42 2.18 4.16 -9.71
CA ASP A 42 2.27 2.97 -10.58
C ASP A 42 2.36 1.65 -9.79
N TYR A 43 2.89 1.66 -8.57
CA TYR A 43 3.04 0.46 -7.73
C TYR A 43 1.98 0.33 -6.64
N VAL A 44 1.12 1.34 -6.47
CA VAL A 44 0.14 1.35 -5.38
C VAL A 44 -0.84 0.19 -5.54
N MET A 45 -1.43 0.04 -6.72
CA MET A 45 -2.40 -1.04 -6.97
C MET A 45 -1.77 -2.42 -6.86
N ALA A 46 -0.52 -2.59 -7.29
CA ALA A 46 0.19 -3.87 -7.15
C ALA A 46 0.35 -4.28 -5.68
N ILE A 47 0.58 -3.32 -4.76
CA ILE A 47 0.63 -3.60 -3.32
C ILE A 47 -0.76 -3.94 -2.76
N VAL A 48 -1.80 -3.23 -3.20
CA VAL A 48 -3.19 -3.51 -2.80
C VAL A 48 -3.58 -4.93 -3.22
N GLU A 49 -3.29 -5.32 -4.46
CA GLU A 49 -3.54 -6.67 -4.98
C GLU A 49 -2.70 -7.72 -4.25
N ALA A 50 -1.40 -7.48 -4.06
CA ALA A 50 -0.52 -8.40 -3.33
C ALA A 50 -0.93 -8.63 -1.87
N THR A 51 -1.75 -7.73 -1.31
CA THR A 51 -2.26 -7.82 0.06
C THR A 51 -3.75 -8.17 0.11
N ASN A 52 -4.37 -8.52 -1.02
CA ASN A 52 -5.81 -8.79 -1.13
C ASN A 52 -6.67 -7.66 -0.52
N GLY A 53 -6.27 -6.41 -0.72
CA GLY A 53 -6.98 -5.22 -0.22
C GLY A 53 -6.78 -4.93 1.27
N ALA A 54 -5.98 -5.71 2.00
CA ALA A 54 -5.72 -5.46 3.42
C ALA A 54 -4.88 -4.19 3.67
N VAL A 55 -4.12 -3.75 2.66
CA VAL A 55 -3.53 -2.41 2.60
C VAL A 55 -4.20 -1.67 1.45
N GLN A 56 -4.76 -0.50 1.74
CA GLN A 56 -5.54 0.30 0.80
C GLN A 56 -4.68 1.38 0.13
N ALA A 57 -5.09 1.78 -1.07
CA ALA A 57 -4.35 2.74 -1.88
C ALA A 57 -4.17 4.11 -1.20
N HIS A 58 -5.20 4.59 -0.49
CA HIS A 58 -5.16 5.87 0.24
C HIS A 58 -4.21 5.83 1.44
N GLU A 59 -3.95 4.66 2.04
CA GLU A 59 -2.98 4.49 3.12
C GLU A 59 -1.53 4.61 2.61
N LEU A 60 -1.29 4.16 1.38
CA LEU A 60 0.03 4.23 0.73
C LEU A 60 0.32 5.61 0.15
N ARG A 61 -0.71 6.32 -0.31
CA ARG A 61 -0.63 7.64 -0.94
C ARG A 61 -1.68 8.61 -0.42
N PRO A 62 -1.62 8.97 0.88
CA PRO A 62 -2.54 9.96 1.45
C PRO A 62 -2.34 11.36 0.83
N ASP A 63 -1.23 11.59 0.14
CA ASP A 63 -0.95 12.81 -0.62
C ASP A 63 -1.75 12.94 -1.92
N LEU A 64 -2.41 11.87 -2.39
CA LEU A 64 -3.21 11.87 -3.62
C LEU A 64 -4.68 11.48 -3.36
N PRO A 65 -5.44 12.22 -2.54
CA PRO A 65 -6.82 11.85 -2.20
C PRO A 65 -7.79 11.89 -3.40
N LYS A 66 -7.46 12.62 -4.46
CA LYS A 66 -8.25 12.64 -5.71
C LYS A 66 -8.04 11.38 -6.57
N VAL A 67 -6.88 10.72 -6.43
CA VAL A 67 -6.52 9.52 -7.20
C VAL A 67 -6.84 8.27 -6.39
N PHE A 68 -6.53 8.31 -5.10
CA PHE A 68 -6.79 7.24 -4.14
C PHE A 68 -7.68 7.80 -3.02
N PRO A 69 -8.99 7.92 -3.25
CA PRO A 69 -9.90 8.43 -2.24
C PRO A 69 -9.94 7.47 -1.04
N PRO A 70 -10.02 7.98 0.20
CA PRO A 70 -10.35 7.15 1.35
C PRO A 70 -11.77 6.57 1.15
N PRO A 71 -12.07 5.40 1.74
CA PRO A 71 -13.41 4.88 1.76
C PRO A 71 -14.34 5.95 2.34
N VAL A 72 -15.42 6.23 1.61
CA VAL A 72 -16.45 7.14 2.08
C VAL A 72 -17.17 6.40 3.20
N GLU A 73 -17.11 6.91 4.43
CA GLU A 73 -18.04 6.48 5.47
C GLU A 73 -19.43 6.92 4.99
N VAL A 74 -20.17 5.98 4.41
CA VAL A 74 -21.60 6.16 4.16
C VAL A 74 -22.25 5.98 5.53
N ASP A 75 -22.42 7.09 6.24
CA ASP A 75 -23.39 7.14 7.33
C ASP A 75 -24.74 6.80 6.71
N HIS A 76 -25.19 5.57 6.96
CA HIS A 76 -26.55 5.14 6.72
C HIS A 76 -27.46 5.83 7.77
N GLU A 77 -27.49 7.15 7.81
CA GLU A 77 -28.57 7.93 8.40
C GLU A 77 -29.47 8.37 7.23
N ASP A 78 -30.78 8.17 7.41
CA ASP A 78 -31.87 8.50 6.48
C ASP A 78 -32.19 7.49 5.37
N TYR A 79 -32.88 6.41 5.76
CA TYR A 79 -34.06 5.91 5.02
C TYR A 79 -35.16 5.42 5.97
#